data_AF-A0AAW7RUN0-F1
#
_entry.id   AF-A0AAW7RUN0-F1
#
_cell.length_a   1.000
_cell.length_b   1.000
_cell.length_c   1.000
_cell.angle_alpha   90.00
_cell.angle_beta   90.00
_cell.angle_gamma   90.00
#
_symmetry.space_group_name_H-M   'P 1'
#
loop_
_entity.id
_entity.type
_entity.pdbx_description
1 polymer ?
#
loop_
_entity_poly.entity_id
_entity_poly.type
_entity_poly.pdbx_seq_one_letter_code
_entity_poly.pdbx_strand_id
1 'polypeptide(L)'
;MTDKNVLQMTADSIGKDLLSALVTEMKLMPDIWVKLSEKKQNDVIDRLRARVDHNVKMATHLIASNGRIVVQGDLDQITIKDGVKAVVKFGGSQPNLHELYEASGKTVLVVVANPGEHTEGMDEVRGESDQRGLNLGGEYTAEDGDGMNGPPTDDSDVVDAEFREVPKLGDGPTQAQLGEQHQAGRQAAADGKPESECPVMAGELCIAWVKGWKEWHEEQASRGDEDPLYAQIEAFVIEQQKVTISSVQRQFKIGYNRAARLIELLETKGIVSAMDSDGGRTVLRPRGPQGEAA
;
A
#
# COMPACT_ATOMS: atom_id res chain seq x y z
N MET A 1 12.17 -10.93 20.80
CA MET A 1 12.96 -12.07 20.29
C MET A 1 13.26 -11.76 18.84
N THR A 2 14.54 -11.48 18.57
CA THR A 2 15.04 -10.67 17.47
C THR A 2 15.13 -11.46 16.16
N ASP A 3 14.85 -10.78 15.05
CA ASP A 3 15.02 -11.18 13.64
C ASP A 3 16.42 -11.75 13.35
N LYS A 4 16.62 -13.04 13.61
CA LYS A 4 17.84 -13.77 13.23
C LYS A 4 17.59 -14.97 12.31
N ASN A 5 16.34 -15.23 11.92
CA ASN A 5 16.01 -16.36 11.05
C ASN A 5 15.98 -16.03 9.55
N VAL A 6 16.32 -14.81 9.14
CA VAL A 6 16.19 -14.39 7.73
C VAL A 6 17.48 -14.61 6.92
N LEU A 7 18.60 -14.98 7.55
CA LEU A 7 19.92 -14.89 6.89
C LEU A 7 20.67 -16.22 6.69
N GLN A 8 20.03 -17.38 6.85
CA GLN A 8 20.70 -18.65 6.55
C GLN A 8 19.72 -19.70 6.01
N MET A 9 19.25 -19.47 4.79
CA MET A 9 18.58 -20.52 4.02
C MET A 9 19.63 -21.43 3.40
N THR A 10 19.53 -22.73 3.67
CA THR A 10 20.33 -23.78 3.04
C THR A 10 19.45 -24.52 2.05
N ALA A 11 20.03 -25.27 1.11
CA ALA A 11 19.23 -26.08 0.17
C ALA A 11 18.22 -26.98 0.91
N ASP A 12 18.58 -27.44 2.11
CA ASP A 12 17.76 -28.29 2.98
C ASP A 12 16.61 -27.56 3.69
N SER A 13 16.64 -26.22 3.74
CA SER A 13 15.62 -25.42 4.45
C SER A 13 14.64 -24.68 3.53
N ILE A 14 14.86 -24.64 2.22
CA ILE A 14 14.01 -23.89 1.26
C ILE A 14 12.53 -24.23 1.42
N GLY A 15 12.18 -25.51 1.48
CA GLY A 15 10.80 -25.96 1.65
C GLY A 15 10.21 -25.58 3.02
N LYS A 16 11.01 -25.66 4.09
CA LYS A 16 10.61 -25.24 5.44
C LYS A 16 10.37 -23.74 5.50
N ASP A 17 11.19 -22.95 4.82
CA ASP A 17 11.12 -21.49 4.82
C ASP A 17 9.94 -20.99 4.00
N LEU A 18 9.65 -21.61 2.84
CA LEU A 18 8.43 -21.38 2.07
C LEU A 18 7.18 -21.71 2.87
N LEU A 19 7.14 -22.87 3.52
CA LEU A 19 6.00 -23.26 4.36
C LEU A 19 5.83 -22.31 5.55
N SER A 20 6.94 -21.92 6.20
CA SER A 20 6.92 -20.98 7.31
C SER A 20 6.43 -19.60 6.89
N ALA A 21 6.80 -19.14 5.69
CA ALA A 21 6.30 -17.91 5.10
C ALA A 21 4.77 -17.95 4.89
N LEU A 22 4.25 -19.02 4.30
CA LEU A 22 2.80 -19.21 4.11
C LEU A 22 2.05 -19.20 5.45
N VAL A 23 2.53 -19.97 6.42
CA VAL A 23 1.94 -20.03 7.77
C VAL A 23 1.97 -18.68 8.47
N THR A 24 3.03 -17.89 8.25
CA THR A 24 3.15 -16.55 8.83
C THR A 24 2.12 -15.60 8.23
N GLU A 25 1.94 -15.60 6.91
CA GLU A 25 0.90 -14.77 6.28
C GLU A 25 -0.50 -15.19 6.74
N MET A 26 -0.77 -16.49 6.87
CA MET A 26 -2.04 -16.97 7.42
C MET A 26 -2.31 -16.45 8.84
N LYS A 27 -1.27 -16.34 9.68
CA LYS A 27 -1.39 -15.80 11.04
C LYS A 27 -1.55 -14.28 11.09
N LEU A 28 -1.01 -13.57 10.10
CA LEU A 28 -1.06 -12.12 10.02
C LEU A 28 -2.34 -11.59 9.35
N MET A 29 -3.11 -12.46 8.68
CA MET A 29 -4.37 -12.07 8.08
C MET A 29 -5.37 -11.56 9.14
N PRO A 30 -5.96 -10.38 8.96
CA PRO A 30 -6.87 -9.79 9.95
C PRO A 30 -8.24 -10.47 10.00
N ASP A 31 -8.64 -11.13 8.91
CA ASP A 31 -9.88 -11.89 8.80
C ASP A 31 -9.69 -13.05 7.80
N ILE A 32 -10.67 -13.94 7.70
CA ILE A 32 -10.68 -15.03 6.72
C ILE A 32 -10.69 -14.48 5.28
N TRP A 33 -10.05 -15.21 4.38
CA TRP A 33 -9.84 -14.81 2.97
C TRP A 33 -11.09 -14.23 2.29
N VAL A 34 -12.23 -14.92 2.40
CA VAL A 34 -13.51 -14.56 1.77
C VAL A 34 -14.07 -13.21 2.27
N LYS A 35 -13.65 -12.74 3.44
CA LYS A 35 -14.07 -11.44 4.00
C LYS A 35 -13.09 -10.31 3.71
N LEU A 36 -11.92 -10.63 3.18
CA LEU A 36 -10.96 -9.62 2.74
C LEU A 36 -11.47 -9.01 1.44
N SER A 37 -11.44 -7.68 1.36
CA SER A 37 -11.66 -7.00 0.08
C SER A 37 -10.58 -7.38 -0.92
N GLU A 38 -10.85 -7.27 -2.22
CA GLU A 38 -9.94 -7.55 -3.33
C GLU A 38 -8.58 -6.87 -3.10
N LYS A 39 -8.59 -5.59 -2.69
CA LYS A 39 -7.37 -4.85 -2.33
C LYS A 39 -6.55 -5.54 -1.24
N LYS A 40 -7.19 -6.01 -0.17
CA LYS A 40 -6.50 -6.68 0.95
C LYS A 40 -6.02 -8.08 0.56
N GLN A 41 -6.77 -8.78 -0.30
CA GLN A 41 -6.33 -10.05 -0.86
C GLN A 41 -5.09 -9.85 -1.74
N ASN A 42 -5.09 -8.84 -2.61
CA ASN A 42 -3.92 -8.46 -3.42
C ASN A 42 -2.72 -8.08 -2.55
N ASP A 43 -2.92 -7.32 -1.46
CA ASP A 43 -1.82 -7.01 -0.53
C ASP A 43 -1.19 -8.29 0.08
N VAL A 44 -1.99 -9.32 0.38
CA VAL A 44 -1.49 -10.62 0.87
C VAL A 44 -0.75 -11.37 -0.25
N ILE A 45 -1.31 -11.40 -1.45
CA ILE A 45 -0.72 -12.06 -2.62
C ILE A 45 0.61 -11.42 -2.98
N ASP A 46 0.71 -10.10 -2.98
CA ASP A 46 1.93 -9.38 -3.33
C ASP A 46 3.06 -9.68 -2.34
N ARG A 47 2.74 -9.74 -1.03
CA ARG A 47 3.71 -10.17 -0.01
C ARG A 47 4.15 -11.61 -0.19
N LEU A 48 3.22 -12.52 -0.48
CA LEU A 48 3.55 -13.91 -0.76
C LEU A 48 4.40 -14.03 -2.03
N ARG A 49 4.07 -13.30 -3.10
CA ARG A 49 4.79 -13.24 -4.36
C ARG A 49 6.24 -12.82 -4.12
N ALA A 50 6.46 -11.74 -3.38
CA ALA A 50 7.79 -11.26 -3.04
C ALA A 50 8.61 -12.29 -2.25
N ARG A 51 7.99 -13.00 -1.30
CA ARG A 51 8.66 -14.06 -0.54
C ARG A 51 9.00 -15.27 -1.41
N VAL A 52 8.09 -15.69 -2.28
CA VAL A 52 8.33 -16.81 -3.22
C VAL A 52 9.42 -16.45 -4.21
N ASP A 53 9.37 -15.27 -4.83
CA ASP A 53 10.42 -14.78 -5.75
C ASP A 53 11.80 -14.76 -5.09
N HIS A 54 11.89 -14.24 -3.86
CA HIS A 54 13.13 -14.27 -3.10
C HIS A 54 13.65 -15.69 -2.87
N ASN A 55 12.78 -16.61 -2.41
CA ASN A 55 13.16 -18.00 -2.16
C ASN A 55 13.58 -18.73 -3.43
N VAL A 56 12.91 -18.48 -4.56
CA VAL A 56 13.26 -19.05 -5.86
C VAL A 56 14.62 -18.54 -6.32
N LYS A 57 14.88 -17.22 -6.24
CA LYS A 57 16.20 -16.64 -6.54
C LYS A 57 17.31 -17.29 -5.71
N MET A 58 17.08 -17.46 -4.41
CA MET A 58 18.04 -18.11 -3.53
C MET A 58 18.22 -19.60 -3.85
N ALA A 59 17.14 -20.31 -4.17
CA ALA A 59 17.19 -21.71 -4.58
C ALA A 59 18.00 -21.90 -5.87
N THR A 60 17.71 -21.09 -6.90
CA THR A 60 18.45 -21.11 -8.16
C THR A 60 19.92 -20.79 -7.92
N HIS A 61 20.22 -19.82 -7.06
CA HIS A 61 21.60 -19.49 -6.68
C HIS A 61 22.31 -20.67 -5.98
N LEU A 62 21.66 -21.32 -5.02
CA LEU A 62 22.20 -22.47 -4.29
C LEU A 62 22.46 -23.65 -5.22
N ILE A 63 21.50 -23.98 -6.10
CA ILE A 63 21.64 -25.05 -7.09
C ILE A 63 22.78 -24.70 -8.07
N ALA A 64 22.83 -23.47 -8.57
CA ALA A 64 23.88 -23.02 -9.48
C ALA A 64 25.27 -23.02 -8.83
N SER A 65 25.34 -22.74 -7.53
CA SER A 65 26.59 -22.74 -6.78
C SER A 65 27.19 -24.14 -6.69
N ASN A 66 26.38 -25.19 -6.50
CA ASN A 66 26.80 -26.59 -6.38
C ASN A 66 28.09 -26.77 -5.53
N GLY A 67 28.19 -26.06 -4.39
CA GLY A 67 29.34 -26.11 -3.48
C GLY A 67 30.58 -25.33 -3.93
N ARG A 68 30.48 -24.53 -5.00
CA ARG A 68 31.56 -23.65 -5.50
C ARG A 68 31.48 -22.27 -4.88
N ILE A 69 32.62 -21.57 -4.88
CA ILE A 69 32.67 -20.15 -4.53
C ILE A 69 31.96 -19.37 -5.63
N VAL A 70 30.87 -18.70 -5.27
CA VAL A 70 30.09 -17.84 -6.17
C VAL A 70 30.20 -16.41 -5.69
N VAL A 71 30.35 -15.50 -6.65
CA VAL A 71 30.27 -14.06 -6.44
C VAL A 71 29.17 -13.54 -7.35
N GLN A 72 28.10 -13.02 -6.77
CA GLN A 72 26.96 -12.53 -7.52
C GLN A 72 27.21 -11.09 -7.99
N GLY A 73 27.00 -10.85 -9.27
CA GLY A 73 27.05 -9.51 -9.85
C GLY A 73 26.08 -9.35 -11.01
N ASP A 74 25.73 -8.10 -11.29
CA ASP A 74 24.83 -7.72 -12.35
C ASP A 74 25.62 -7.48 -13.63
N LEU A 75 25.23 -8.18 -14.70
CA LEU A 75 25.81 -7.98 -16.01
C LEU A 75 25.30 -6.66 -16.61
N ASP A 76 26.19 -5.66 -16.70
CA ASP A 76 25.86 -4.29 -17.12
C ASP A 76 26.05 -4.08 -18.63
N GLN A 77 27.12 -4.63 -19.19
CA GLN A 77 27.44 -4.47 -20.60
C GLN A 77 28.16 -5.70 -21.15
N ILE A 78 27.77 -6.13 -22.35
CA ILE A 78 28.55 -7.09 -23.17
C ILE A 78 28.99 -6.38 -24.45
N THR A 79 30.28 -6.47 -24.76
CA THR A 79 30.85 -6.04 -26.05
C THR A 79 31.50 -7.23 -26.74
N ILE A 80 31.04 -7.52 -27.97
CA ILE A 80 31.57 -8.59 -28.80
C ILE A 80 32.25 -7.96 -30.02
N LYS A 81 33.58 -8.04 -30.09
CA LYS A 81 34.39 -7.64 -31.25
C LYS A 81 35.42 -8.74 -31.56
N ASP A 82 36.68 -8.55 -31.19
CA ASP A 82 37.78 -9.54 -31.32
C ASP A 82 37.88 -10.49 -30.10
N GLY A 83 36.77 -10.60 -29.37
CA GLY A 83 36.64 -11.28 -28.08
C GLY A 83 35.39 -10.78 -27.35
N VAL A 84 35.00 -11.47 -26.29
CA VAL A 84 33.85 -11.08 -25.46
C VAL A 84 34.37 -10.34 -24.22
N LYS A 85 33.96 -9.08 -24.06
CA LYS A 85 34.16 -8.31 -22.83
C LYS A 85 32.82 -8.13 -22.14
N ALA A 86 32.71 -8.64 -20.93
CA ALA A 86 31.55 -8.44 -20.06
C ALA A 86 31.94 -7.50 -18.91
N VAL A 87 31.14 -6.48 -18.66
CA VAL A 87 31.22 -5.63 -17.48
C VAL A 87 30.18 -6.15 -16.50
N VAL A 88 30.66 -6.71 -15.39
CA VAL A 88 29.81 -7.19 -14.30
C VAL A 88 30.01 -6.27 -13.11
N LYS A 89 28.92 -5.71 -12.59
CA LYS A 89 28.90 -4.86 -11.40
C LYS A 89 28.61 -5.73 -10.19
N PHE A 90 29.49 -5.68 -9.19
CA PHE A 90 29.30 -6.39 -7.94
C PHE A 90 28.92 -5.40 -6.84
N GLY A 91 27.91 -5.73 -6.04
CA GLY A 91 27.56 -4.92 -4.86
C GLY A 91 28.68 -4.95 -3.83
N GLY A 92 28.96 -3.83 -3.16
CA GLY A 92 30.08 -3.71 -2.22
C GLY A 92 29.98 -4.60 -0.97
N SER A 93 28.81 -5.13 -0.66
CA SER A 93 28.54 -6.03 0.48
C SER A 93 28.48 -7.51 0.10
N GLN A 94 28.84 -7.86 -1.14
CA GLN A 94 28.75 -9.24 -1.61
C GLN A 94 29.75 -10.15 -0.87
N PRO A 95 29.34 -11.36 -0.45
CA PRO A 95 30.26 -12.33 0.11
C PRO A 95 31.28 -12.77 -0.96
N ASN A 96 32.48 -13.14 -0.52
CA ASN A 96 33.55 -13.68 -1.38
C ASN A 96 34.08 -12.72 -2.46
N LEU A 97 33.86 -11.40 -2.36
CA LEU A 97 34.49 -10.40 -3.26
C LEU A 97 36.02 -10.50 -3.26
N HIS A 98 36.61 -10.86 -2.13
CA HIS A 98 38.05 -11.06 -2.02
C HIS A 98 38.55 -12.21 -2.92
N GLU A 99 37.81 -13.31 -2.98
CA GLU A 99 38.11 -14.46 -3.85
C GLU A 99 38.09 -14.07 -5.34
N LEU A 100 37.19 -13.14 -5.73
CA LEU A 100 37.17 -12.60 -7.10
C LEU A 100 38.43 -11.81 -7.42
N TYR A 101 38.93 -11.02 -6.47
CA TYR A 101 40.18 -10.28 -6.63
C TYR A 101 41.38 -11.24 -6.80
N GLU A 102 41.42 -12.32 -6.00
CA GLU A 102 42.46 -13.35 -6.09
C GLU A 102 42.36 -14.25 -7.32
N ALA A 103 41.21 -14.26 -8.00
CA ALA A 103 41.00 -14.98 -9.25
C ALA A 103 41.56 -14.22 -10.48
N SER A 104 42.10 -13.02 -10.31
CA SER A 104 42.71 -12.25 -11.40
C SER A 104 43.83 -13.05 -12.09
N GLY A 105 43.72 -13.21 -13.42
CA GLY A 105 44.66 -13.98 -14.23
C GLY A 105 44.42 -15.50 -14.22
N LYS A 106 43.39 -16.01 -13.51
CA LYS A 106 43.00 -17.43 -13.51
C LYS A 106 41.79 -17.66 -14.41
N THR A 107 41.57 -18.92 -14.80
CA THR A 107 40.35 -19.32 -15.53
C THR A 107 39.15 -19.27 -14.58
N VAL A 108 38.09 -18.58 -14.97
CA VAL A 108 36.82 -18.49 -14.24
C VAL A 108 35.69 -19.10 -15.04
N LEU A 109 34.71 -19.70 -14.36
CA LEU A 109 33.47 -20.18 -14.97
C LEU A 109 32.37 -19.14 -14.71
N VAL A 110 31.70 -18.70 -15.77
CA VAL A 110 30.53 -17.82 -15.66
C VAL A 110 29.27 -18.67 -15.70
N VAL A 111 28.50 -18.65 -14.62
CA VAL A 111 27.20 -19.32 -14.55
C VAL A 111 26.11 -18.26 -14.64
N VAL A 112 25.30 -18.34 -15.69
CA VAL A 112 24.12 -17.48 -15.85
C VAL A 112 22.93 -18.25 -15.30
N ALA A 113 22.47 -17.83 -14.13
CA ALA A 113 21.23 -18.33 -13.53
C ALA A 113 20.12 -17.31 -13.81
N ASN A 114 18.99 -17.76 -14.39
CA ASN A 114 17.80 -16.95 -14.59
C ASN A 114 16.66 -17.44 -13.69
N PRO A 115 16.48 -16.85 -12.49
CA PRO A 115 15.39 -17.21 -11.59
C PRO A 115 14.00 -16.95 -12.18
N GLY A 116 13.88 -16.08 -13.19
CA GLY A 116 12.61 -15.71 -13.81
C GLY A 116 11.90 -16.89 -14.45
N GLU A 117 12.63 -17.87 -14.97
CA GLU A 117 12.05 -19.10 -15.58
C GLU A 117 11.23 -19.94 -14.58
N HIS A 118 11.43 -19.73 -13.28
CA HIS A 118 10.74 -20.44 -12.22
C HIS A 118 9.65 -19.60 -11.54
N THR A 119 9.47 -18.34 -11.95
CA THR A 119 8.45 -17.42 -11.41
C THR A 119 7.42 -16.99 -12.46
N GLU A 120 7.50 -17.50 -13.69
CA GLU A 120 6.49 -17.27 -14.73
C GLU A 120 5.07 -17.64 -14.27
N GLY A 121 4.09 -16.82 -14.63
CA GLY A 121 2.67 -17.03 -14.26
C GLY A 121 2.29 -16.57 -12.84
N MET A 122 3.24 -16.16 -11.99
CA MET A 122 2.92 -15.63 -10.65
C MET A 122 2.08 -14.35 -10.68
N ASP A 123 2.08 -13.61 -11.79
CA ASP A 123 1.29 -12.38 -11.99
C ASP A 123 -0.19 -12.63 -12.35
N GLU A 124 -0.52 -13.88 -12.70
CA GLU A 124 -1.88 -14.34 -12.99
C GLU A 124 -2.66 -14.61 -11.69
N VAL A 125 -1.96 -14.87 -10.59
CA VAL A 125 -2.57 -15.05 -9.26
C VAL A 125 -3.00 -13.69 -8.72
N ARG A 126 -4.30 -13.46 -8.58
CA ARG A 126 -4.90 -12.20 -8.10
C ARG A 126 -6.04 -12.47 -7.14
N GLY A 127 -6.35 -11.48 -6.31
CA GLY A 127 -7.49 -11.51 -5.42
C GLY A 127 -8.79 -11.68 -6.19
N GLU A 128 -9.78 -12.30 -5.57
CA GLU A 128 -11.11 -12.41 -6.13
C GLU A 128 -11.76 -11.03 -6.16
N SER A 129 -12.41 -10.69 -7.28
CA SER A 129 -13.12 -9.43 -7.40
C SER A 129 -14.23 -9.34 -6.35
N ASP A 130 -14.31 -8.19 -5.68
CA ASP A 130 -15.29 -7.93 -4.61
C ASP A 130 -16.75 -8.01 -5.10
N GLN A 131 -16.94 -7.84 -6.41
CA GLN A 131 -18.21 -8.02 -7.06
C GLN A 131 -18.34 -9.47 -7.52
N ARG A 132 -19.30 -10.20 -6.93
CA ARG A 132 -19.84 -11.39 -7.60
C ARG A 132 -20.31 -10.95 -8.97
N GLY A 133 -19.73 -11.51 -10.04
CA GLY A 133 -20.18 -11.25 -11.40
C GLY A 133 -21.69 -11.44 -11.46
N LEU A 134 -22.40 -10.40 -11.88
CA LEU A 134 -23.82 -10.51 -12.21
C LEU A 134 -23.92 -11.55 -13.32
N ASN A 135 -24.43 -12.73 -12.99
CA ASN A 135 -24.58 -13.81 -13.95
C ASN A 135 -25.75 -13.46 -14.89
N LEU A 136 -25.45 -12.67 -15.90
CA LEU A 136 -26.36 -12.29 -16.99
C LEU A 136 -26.39 -13.36 -18.10
N GLY A 137 -25.80 -14.54 -17.86
CA GLY A 137 -25.58 -15.59 -18.85
C GLY A 137 -26.72 -16.60 -19.01
N GLY A 138 -27.88 -16.36 -18.40
CA GLY A 138 -29.11 -17.00 -18.86
C GLY A 138 -29.58 -16.27 -20.11
N GLU A 139 -29.45 -16.88 -21.30
CA GLU A 139 -30.31 -16.49 -22.41
C GLU A 139 -31.76 -16.61 -21.90
N TYR A 140 -32.53 -15.53 -21.96
CA TYR A 140 -33.97 -15.63 -21.78
C TYR A 140 -34.49 -16.60 -22.83
N THR A 141 -34.90 -17.78 -22.40
CA THR A 141 -35.58 -18.72 -23.27
C THR A 141 -37.06 -18.37 -23.28
N ALA A 142 -37.75 -18.69 -24.39
CA ALA A 142 -39.19 -18.50 -24.48
C ALA A 142 -39.99 -19.33 -23.44
N GLU A 143 -39.32 -20.23 -22.71
CA GLU A 143 -39.89 -21.02 -21.61
C GLU A 143 -39.77 -20.34 -20.24
N ASP A 144 -39.01 -19.25 -20.11
CA ASP A 144 -38.86 -18.48 -18.86
C ASP A 144 -40.04 -17.50 -18.61
N GLY A 145 -41.08 -17.56 -19.45
CA GLY A 145 -42.34 -16.84 -19.30
C GLY A 145 -43.41 -17.66 -18.57
N ASP A 146 -43.33 -17.75 -17.25
CA ASP A 146 -44.32 -18.44 -16.42
C ASP A 146 -45.54 -17.55 -16.09
N GLY A 147 -46.26 -17.05 -17.08
CA GLY A 147 -47.41 -16.22 -16.74
C GLY A 147 -48.31 -15.82 -17.88
N MET A 148 -48.98 -16.80 -18.50
CA MET A 148 -50.38 -16.72 -18.95
C MET A 148 -50.71 -17.89 -19.90
N ASN A 149 -50.94 -19.08 -19.34
CA ASN A 149 -51.70 -20.13 -20.03
C ASN A 149 -53.18 -20.02 -19.59
N GLY A 150 -53.84 -18.95 -20.03
CA GLY A 150 -55.31 -18.81 -19.98
C GLY A 150 -55.92 -19.10 -21.35
N PRO A 151 -57.19 -19.54 -21.43
CA PRO A 151 -57.83 -19.86 -22.71
C PRO A 151 -57.95 -18.60 -23.60
N PRO A 152 -57.99 -18.76 -24.93
CA PRO A 152 -57.88 -17.63 -25.85
C PRO A 152 -59.10 -16.71 -25.70
N THR A 153 -58.87 -15.51 -25.21
CA THR A 153 -59.85 -14.42 -25.25
C THR A 153 -59.51 -13.50 -26.42
N ASP A 154 -60.51 -13.36 -27.29
CA ASP A 154 -60.77 -12.33 -28.31
C ASP A 154 -59.61 -11.42 -28.77
N ASP A 155 -59.38 -11.46 -30.08
CA ASP A 155 -58.29 -10.83 -30.83
C ASP A 155 -58.54 -9.32 -31.04
N SER A 156 -58.66 -8.55 -29.95
CA SER A 156 -58.98 -7.11 -30.06
C SER A 156 -58.35 -6.16 -29.03
N ASP A 157 -57.24 -6.52 -28.37
CA ASP A 157 -56.50 -5.58 -27.51
C ASP A 157 -55.00 -5.60 -27.83
N VAL A 158 -54.64 -5.15 -29.03
CA VAL A 158 -53.29 -4.66 -29.31
C VAL A 158 -53.21 -3.24 -28.74
N VAL A 159 -52.64 -3.10 -27.54
CA VAL A 159 -52.30 -1.80 -27.00
C VAL A 159 -51.04 -1.32 -27.73
N ASP A 160 -51.19 -0.33 -28.61
CA ASP A 160 -50.05 0.39 -29.18
C ASP A 160 -49.28 1.03 -28.02
N ALA A 161 -48.22 0.35 -27.57
CA ALA A 161 -47.32 0.89 -26.58
C ALA A 161 -46.52 2.02 -27.23
N GLU A 162 -46.96 3.26 -27.03
CA GLU A 162 -46.14 4.43 -27.35
C GLU A 162 -44.79 4.28 -26.65
N PHE A 163 -43.73 4.19 -27.47
CA PHE A 163 -42.36 4.10 -26.99
C PHE A 163 -42.05 5.36 -26.19
N ARG A 164 -42.09 5.26 -24.86
CA ARG A 164 -41.75 6.38 -23.98
C ARG A 164 -40.24 6.57 -24.07
N GLU A 165 -39.81 7.63 -24.76
CA GLU A 165 -38.40 7.99 -24.82
C GLU A 165 -37.83 8.06 -23.40
N VAL A 166 -36.80 7.25 -23.15
CA VAL A 166 -36.02 7.33 -21.92
C VAL A 166 -35.40 8.73 -21.88
N PRO A 167 -35.60 9.53 -20.83
CA PRO A 167 -34.99 10.84 -20.73
C PRO A 167 -33.48 10.72 -20.91
N LYS A 168 -32.91 11.48 -21.84
CA LYS A 168 -31.44 11.56 -21.99
C LYS A 168 -30.88 11.99 -20.64
N LEU A 169 -29.94 11.20 -20.10
CA LEU A 169 -29.19 11.55 -18.90
C LEU A 169 -28.54 12.93 -19.18
N GLY A 170 -28.96 13.95 -18.43
CA GLY A 170 -28.47 15.32 -18.64
C GLY A 170 -26.94 15.40 -18.45
N ASP A 171 -26.34 16.51 -18.89
CA ASP A 171 -24.87 16.75 -18.92
C ASP A 171 -24.18 16.84 -17.53
N GLY A 172 -24.82 16.33 -16.47
CA GLY A 172 -24.36 16.45 -15.10
C GLY A 172 -24.44 17.88 -14.56
N PRO A 173 -24.04 18.09 -13.30
CA PRO A 173 -23.96 19.42 -12.71
C PRO A 173 -22.84 20.25 -13.35
N THR A 174 -23.13 21.51 -13.60
CA THR A 174 -22.18 22.48 -14.14
C THR A 174 -21.07 22.79 -13.13
N GLN A 175 -19.93 23.28 -13.62
CA GLN A 175 -18.82 23.72 -12.76
C GLN A 175 -19.24 24.83 -11.78
N ALA A 176 -20.19 25.69 -12.17
CA ALA A 176 -20.74 26.71 -11.27
C ALA A 176 -21.48 26.08 -10.08
N GLN A 177 -22.31 25.06 -10.32
CA GLN A 177 -23.04 24.35 -9.28
C GLN A 177 -22.12 23.57 -8.35
N LEU A 178 -21.06 22.95 -8.90
CA LEU A 178 -20.02 22.30 -8.09
C LEU A 178 -19.29 23.31 -7.19
N GLY A 179 -18.94 24.48 -7.74
CA GLY A 179 -18.31 25.55 -6.98
C GLY A 179 -19.18 26.09 -5.85
N GLU A 180 -20.48 26.27 -6.10
CA GLU A 180 -21.44 26.72 -5.09
C GLU A 180 -21.53 25.73 -3.91
N GLN A 181 -21.60 24.43 -4.21
CA GLN A 181 -21.66 23.41 -3.17
C GLN A 181 -20.36 23.28 -2.38
N HIS A 182 -19.21 23.42 -3.04
CA HIS A 182 -17.92 23.50 -2.35
C HIS A 182 -17.87 24.67 -1.36
N GLN A 183 -18.32 25.86 -1.77
CA GLN A 183 -18.39 27.01 -0.89
C GLN A 183 -19.38 26.81 0.27
N ALA A 184 -20.53 26.19 0.01
CA ALA A 184 -21.50 25.81 1.04
C ALA A 184 -20.91 24.83 2.07
N GLY A 185 -20.09 23.87 1.62
CA GLY A 185 -19.36 22.96 2.50
C GLY A 185 -18.33 23.66 3.39
N ARG A 186 -17.58 24.61 2.83
CA ARG A 186 -16.67 25.48 3.60
C ARG A 186 -17.42 26.30 4.65
N GLN A 187 -18.57 26.87 4.29
CA GLN A 187 -19.38 27.65 5.23
C GLN A 187 -19.94 26.77 6.34
N ALA A 188 -20.43 25.57 6.02
CA ALA A 188 -20.93 24.64 7.03
C ALA A 188 -19.83 24.20 8.02
N ALA A 189 -18.60 23.99 7.53
CA ALA A 189 -17.43 23.75 8.37
C ALA A 189 -17.14 24.95 9.28
N ALA A 190 -17.20 26.17 8.74
CA ALA A 190 -17.06 27.41 9.51
C ALA A 190 -18.11 27.57 10.62
N ASP A 191 -19.33 27.12 10.35
CA ASP A 191 -20.44 27.11 11.31
C ASP A 191 -20.36 25.94 12.32
N GLY A 192 -19.34 25.09 12.22
CA GLY A 192 -19.10 23.96 13.14
C GLY A 192 -19.98 22.73 12.91
N LYS A 193 -20.63 22.63 11.74
CA LYS A 193 -21.50 21.50 11.40
C LYS A 193 -20.68 20.24 11.07
N PRO A 194 -21.11 19.04 11.51
CA PRO A 194 -20.42 17.80 11.17
C PRO A 194 -20.57 17.44 9.68
N GLU A 195 -19.63 16.66 9.14
CA GLU A 195 -19.65 16.18 7.73
C GLU A 195 -20.96 15.44 7.38
N SER A 196 -21.61 14.79 8.37
CA SER A 196 -22.89 14.10 8.22
C SER A 196 -24.08 15.02 7.89
N GLU A 197 -23.93 16.32 8.06
CA GLU A 197 -24.94 17.31 7.65
C GLU A 197 -24.84 17.69 6.17
N CYS A 198 -24.02 17.00 5.38
CA CYS A 198 -24.03 17.14 3.92
C CYS A 198 -25.47 16.96 3.38
N PRO A 199 -26.00 17.93 2.62
CA PRO A 199 -27.33 17.82 2.03
C PRO A 199 -27.46 16.60 1.10
N VAL A 200 -28.66 16.02 1.05
CA VAL A 200 -28.99 14.95 0.09
C VAL A 200 -29.22 15.58 -1.28
N MET A 201 -28.27 15.39 -2.20
CA MET A 201 -28.29 15.93 -3.56
C MET A 201 -27.59 14.95 -4.54
N ALA A 202 -27.44 15.35 -5.80
CA ALA A 202 -26.71 14.54 -6.79
C ALA A 202 -25.28 14.24 -6.30
N GLY A 203 -24.78 13.03 -6.61
CA GLY A 203 -23.52 12.54 -6.05
C GLY A 203 -22.33 13.49 -6.26
N GLU A 204 -22.21 14.09 -7.44
CA GLU A 204 -21.11 15.01 -7.74
C GLU A 204 -21.19 16.31 -6.92
N LEU A 205 -22.41 16.79 -6.61
CA LEU A 205 -22.66 17.95 -5.76
C LEU A 205 -22.35 17.65 -4.28
N CYS A 206 -22.72 16.46 -3.78
CA CYS A 206 -22.33 16.00 -2.45
C CYS A 206 -20.81 15.93 -2.29
N ILE A 207 -20.11 15.39 -3.31
CA ILE A 207 -18.65 15.30 -3.31
C ILE A 207 -18.02 16.70 -3.25
N ALA A 208 -18.54 17.64 -4.05
CA ALA A 208 -18.06 19.03 -4.03
C ALA A 208 -18.24 19.68 -2.65
N TRP A 209 -19.39 19.49 -2.01
CA TRP A 209 -19.66 19.98 -0.66
C TRP A 209 -18.70 19.40 0.38
N VAL A 210 -18.53 18.07 0.41
CA VAL A 210 -17.63 17.39 1.35
C VAL A 210 -16.18 17.84 1.15
N LYS A 211 -15.77 18.07 -0.09
CA LYS A 211 -14.43 18.58 -0.41
C LYS A 211 -14.21 19.96 0.19
N GLY A 212 -15.16 20.88 0.05
CA GLY A 212 -15.10 22.20 0.68
C GLY A 212 -15.02 22.13 2.20
N TRP A 213 -15.83 21.26 2.82
CA TRP A 213 -15.82 21.05 4.27
C TRP A 213 -14.46 20.58 4.79
N LYS A 214 -13.81 19.64 4.08
CA LYS A 214 -12.49 19.08 4.45
C LYS A 214 -11.38 20.10 4.29
N GLU A 215 -11.36 20.84 3.18
CA GLU A 215 -10.33 21.86 2.93
C GLU A 215 -10.33 22.95 4.01
N TRP A 216 -11.50 23.39 4.49
CA TRP A 216 -11.58 24.34 5.59
C TRP A 216 -10.95 23.80 6.88
N HIS A 217 -11.17 22.53 7.20
CA HIS A 217 -10.58 21.89 8.38
C HIS A 217 -9.07 21.70 8.24
N GLU A 218 -8.58 21.44 7.03
CA GLU A 218 -7.14 21.38 6.73
C GLU A 218 -6.49 22.76 6.85
N GLU A 219 -7.14 23.82 6.37
CA GLU A 219 -6.69 25.22 6.51
C GLU A 219 -6.73 25.70 7.97
N GLN A 220 -7.74 25.31 8.75
CA GLN A 220 -7.81 25.56 10.20
C GLN A 220 -6.71 24.80 10.94
N ALA A 221 -6.47 23.54 10.58
CA ALA A 221 -5.36 22.75 11.13
C ALA A 221 -3.98 23.34 10.78
N SER A 222 -3.86 24.13 9.70
CA SER A 222 -2.65 24.88 9.38
C SER A 222 -2.58 26.26 10.05
N ARG A 223 -3.72 26.84 10.47
CA ARG A 223 -3.82 28.18 11.09
C ARG A 223 -3.64 28.21 12.61
N GLY A 224 -3.53 27.07 13.26
CA GLY A 224 -2.94 26.98 14.59
C GLY A 224 -3.92 27.13 15.75
N ASP A 225 -5.02 26.37 15.72
CA ASP A 225 -5.56 25.89 16.99
C ASP A 225 -4.62 24.77 17.45
N GLU A 226 -3.90 24.99 18.56
CA GLU A 226 -2.91 24.04 19.06
C GLU A 226 -3.56 22.67 19.19
N ASP A 227 -3.01 21.69 18.48
CA ASP A 227 -3.49 20.33 18.53
C ASP A 227 -3.64 19.91 20.01
N PRO A 228 -4.80 19.39 20.45
CA PRO A 228 -5.01 19.05 21.85
C PRO A 228 -3.95 18.09 22.44
N LEU A 229 -3.25 17.34 21.58
CA LEU A 229 -2.18 16.43 21.95
C LEU A 229 -0.80 17.11 22.01
N TYR A 230 -0.67 18.36 21.57
CA TYR A 230 0.59 19.09 21.47
C TYR A 230 1.34 19.13 22.81
N ALA A 231 0.69 19.56 23.88
CA ALA A 231 1.31 19.65 25.21
C ALA A 231 1.77 18.27 25.74
N GLN A 232 1.02 17.21 25.42
CA GLN A 232 1.35 15.84 25.84
C GLN A 232 2.54 15.29 25.03
N ILE A 233 2.58 15.57 23.74
CA ILE A 233 3.69 15.18 22.86
C ILE A 233 4.95 15.96 23.24
N GLU A 234 4.85 17.25 23.55
CA GLU A 234 5.96 18.04 24.05
C GLU A 234 6.60 17.42 25.30
N ALA A 235 5.78 17.08 26.31
CA ALA A 235 6.26 16.43 27.53
C ALA A 235 6.94 15.08 27.25
N PHE A 236 6.30 14.24 26.41
CA PHE A 236 6.85 12.95 26.00
C PHE A 236 8.18 13.08 25.25
N VAL A 237 8.29 14.06 24.36
CA VAL A 237 9.52 14.34 23.61
C VAL A 237 10.63 14.77 24.56
N ILE A 238 10.36 15.70 25.49
CA ILE A 238 11.32 16.13 26.52
C ILE A 238 11.77 14.96 27.41
N GLU A 239 10.88 14.02 27.72
CA GLU A 239 11.22 12.83 28.49
C GLU A 239 12.15 11.88 27.73
N GLN A 240 11.81 11.55 26.47
CA GLN A 240 12.54 10.59 25.63
C GLN A 240 13.90 11.11 25.14
N GLN A 241 14.08 12.44 25.03
CA GLN A 241 15.28 13.14 24.53
C GLN A 241 15.71 12.82 23.08
N LYS A 242 15.17 11.76 22.48
CA LYS A 242 15.21 11.43 21.06
C LYS A 242 13.83 10.99 20.60
N VAL A 243 13.34 11.51 19.48
CA VAL A 243 12.02 11.15 18.96
C VAL A 243 12.04 10.98 17.44
N THR A 244 11.23 10.05 16.94
CA THR A 244 10.91 9.89 15.51
C THR A 244 9.40 10.09 15.31
N ILE A 245 8.98 10.42 14.09
CA ILE A 245 7.56 10.57 13.74
C ILE A 245 6.79 9.27 14.09
N SER A 246 7.39 8.11 13.79
CA SER A 246 6.79 6.80 14.09
C SER A 246 6.61 6.53 15.59
N SER A 247 7.48 7.04 16.45
CA SER A 247 7.33 6.91 17.91
C SER A 247 6.12 7.69 18.41
N VAL A 248 5.88 8.90 17.90
CA VAL A 248 4.70 9.70 18.25
C VAL A 248 3.41 9.04 17.74
N GLN A 249 3.42 8.49 16.52
CA GLN A 249 2.27 7.75 15.97
C GLN A 249 1.85 6.59 16.87
N ARG A 250 2.81 5.79 17.38
CA ARG A 250 2.51 4.63 18.22
C ARG A 250 2.06 5.04 19.62
N GLN A 251 2.69 6.04 20.21
CA GLN A 251 2.39 6.48 21.58
C GLN A 251 1.02 7.16 21.67
N PHE A 252 0.70 8.02 20.72
CA PHE A 252 -0.51 8.84 20.73
C PHE A 252 -1.62 8.33 19.80
N LYS A 253 -1.37 7.21 19.09
CA LYS A 253 -2.31 6.58 18.15
C LYS A 253 -2.86 7.56 17.10
N ILE A 254 -1.99 8.40 16.55
CA ILE A 254 -2.32 9.39 15.51
C ILE A 254 -1.75 9.01 14.14
N GLY A 255 -2.40 9.47 13.07
CA GLY A 255 -1.96 9.26 11.69
C GLY A 255 -0.65 10.00 11.37
N TYR A 256 0.06 9.53 10.32
CA TYR A 256 1.39 10.04 9.94
C TYR A 256 1.43 11.55 9.72
N ASN A 257 0.52 12.09 8.90
CA ASN A 257 0.49 13.53 8.57
C ASN A 257 0.29 14.41 9.81
N ARG A 258 -0.49 13.94 10.78
CA ARG A 258 -0.72 14.65 12.05
C ARG A 258 0.54 14.61 12.92
N ALA A 259 1.18 13.45 13.05
CA ALA A 259 2.44 13.31 13.78
C ALA A 259 3.58 14.14 13.17
N ALA A 260 3.72 14.15 11.84
CA ALA A 260 4.72 14.93 11.12
C ALA A 260 4.57 16.43 11.39
N ARG A 261 3.34 16.96 11.23
CA ARG A 261 3.02 18.36 11.50
C ARG A 261 3.33 18.78 12.95
N LEU A 262 3.04 17.92 13.91
CA LEU A 262 3.30 18.21 15.33
C LEU A 262 4.79 18.24 15.64
N ILE A 263 5.56 17.35 15.03
CA ILE A 263 7.02 17.34 15.14
C ILE A 263 7.64 18.57 14.46
N GLU A 264 7.16 18.99 13.29
CA GLU A 264 7.58 20.22 12.61
C GLU A 264 7.26 21.48 13.43
N LEU A 265 6.12 21.49 14.12
CA LEU A 265 5.76 22.57 15.02
C LEU A 265 6.71 22.63 16.24
N LEU A 266 7.11 21.48 16.78
CA LEU A 266 8.12 21.39 17.84
C LEU A 266 9.51 21.85 17.37
N GLU A 267 9.87 21.58 16.11
CA GLU A 267 11.10 22.09 15.49
C GLU A 267 11.05 23.62 15.37
N THR A 268 9.95 24.15 14.85
CA THR A 268 9.72 25.59 14.68
C THR A 268 9.76 26.34 16.02
N LYS A 269 9.24 25.74 17.10
CA LYS A 269 9.31 26.30 18.47
C LYS A 269 10.66 26.03 19.18
N GLY A 270 11.64 25.42 18.50
CA GLY A 270 12.99 25.19 19.03
C GLY A 270 13.09 24.11 20.11
N ILE A 271 12.14 23.17 20.16
CA ILE A 271 12.10 22.07 21.14
C ILE A 271 12.90 20.86 20.61
N VAL A 272 12.87 20.61 19.31
CA VAL A 272 13.62 19.53 18.64
C VAL A 272 14.53 20.07 17.54
N SER A 273 15.60 19.35 17.25
CA SER A 273 16.52 19.64 16.14
C SER A 273 15.90 19.32 14.78
N ALA A 274 16.59 19.77 13.74
CA ALA A 274 16.41 19.24 12.39
C ALA A 274 16.57 17.70 12.37
N MET A 275 15.99 17.08 11.35
CA MET A 275 16.03 15.64 11.13
C MET A 275 17.48 15.18 10.92
N ASP A 276 17.89 14.15 11.65
CA ASP A 276 19.16 13.44 11.47
C ASP A 276 19.07 12.48 10.26
N SER A 277 20.22 12.01 9.80
CA SER A 277 20.38 11.00 8.74
C SER A 277 19.56 9.72 8.95
N ASP A 278 19.30 9.33 10.20
CA ASP A 278 18.47 8.17 10.58
C ASP A 278 16.96 8.49 10.70
N GLY A 279 16.52 9.69 10.31
CA GLY A 279 15.12 10.12 10.43
C GLY A 279 14.66 10.45 11.86
N GLY A 280 15.60 10.46 12.81
CA GLY A 280 15.38 10.87 14.20
C GLY A 280 15.62 12.36 14.43
N ARG A 281 15.09 12.89 15.54
CA ARG A 281 15.32 14.27 15.98
C ARG A 281 15.77 14.28 17.43
N THR A 282 16.74 15.14 17.75
CA THR A 282 17.29 15.30 19.10
C THR A 282 16.59 16.46 19.80
N VAL A 283 16.31 16.32 21.09
CA VAL A 283 15.61 17.35 21.86
C VAL A 283 16.60 18.40 22.37
N LEU A 284 16.28 19.67 22.15
CA LEU A 284 17.13 20.81 22.52
C LEU A 284 16.84 21.31 23.94
N ARG A 285 15.68 20.96 24.51
CA ARG A 285 15.34 21.28 25.90
C ARG A 285 15.92 20.24 26.88
N PRO A 286 16.58 20.68 27.97
CA PRO A 286 17.07 19.77 29.00
C PRO A 286 15.92 19.07 29.72
N ARG A 287 16.14 17.81 30.11
CA ARG A 287 15.22 17.08 31.00
C ARG A 287 15.17 17.85 32.33
N GLY A 288 13.98 18.31 32.73
CA GLY A 288 13.78 18.97 34.03
C GLY A 288 14.20 18.06 35.20
N PRO A 289 14.58 18.61 36.36
CA PRO A 289 14.98 17.81 37.52
C PRO A 289 13.81 16.92 37.94
N GLN A 290 13.99 15.60 37.78
CA GLN A 290 13.10 14.61 38.36
C GLN A 290 13.38 14.58 39.86
N GLY A 291 12.34 14.77 40.68
CA GLY A 291 12.43 14.67 42.14
C GLY A 291 13.01 13.33 42.55
N GLU A 292 14.22 13.38 43.10
CA GLU A 292 14.79 12.36 43.96
C GLU A 292 13.97 12.26 45.25
N ALA A 293 13.61 11.03 45.60
CA ALA A 293 13.33 10.50 46.94
C ALA A 293 12.94 11.46 48.08
N ALA A 294 11.72 11.28 48.60
CA ALA A 294 11.42 11.22 50.04
C ALA A 294 10.16 10.39 50.28
#